data_AF-A0A954PFV1-F1
#
_entry.id   AF-A0A954PFV1-F1
#
_cell.length_a   1.000
_cell.length_b   1.000
_cell.length_c   1.000
_cell.angle_alpha   90.00
_cell.angle_beta   90.00
_cell.angle_gamma   90.00
#
_symmetry.space_group_name_H-M   'P 1'
#
loop_
_entity.id
_entity.type
_entity.pdbx_description
1 polymer ?
#
loop_
_entity_poly.entity_id
_entity_poly.type
_entity_poly.pdbx_seq_one_letter_code
_entity_poly.pdbx_strand_id
1 'polypeptide(L)'
;MRKALDSDYAGSLMEIAGNIADKLEESTLNAMLGDQHEGTRLVLLKKLNQMRAELGWNALQKLERILIERVCQTWLYLHWLELADTHSKNRPTELVKHEAERFERAERRHLRAVKMLATVRKMALPLRIELKAELTESKSPANGLRGRFDLVSSNN
;
A
#
# COMPACT_ATOMS: atom_id res chain seq x y z
N MET A 1 -8.11 3.46 -34.10
CA MET A 1 -7.60 3.29 -32.71
C MET A 1 -6.42 2.33 -32.61
N ARG A 2 -6.43 1.14 -33.23
CA ARG A 2 -5.33 0.15 -33.12
C ARG A 2 -3.94 0.68 -33.55
N LYS A 3 -3.87 1.48 -34.62
CA LYS A 3 -2.62 2.11 -35.13
C LYS A 3 -2.05 3.23 -34.24
N ALA A 4 -2.79 3.75 -33.26
CA ALA A 4 -2.30 4.81 -32.38
C ALA A 4 -1.50 4.27 -31.17
N LEU A 5 -1.65 2.97 -30.86
CA LEU A 5 -0.96 2.26 -29.78
C LEU A 5 0.43 1.75 -30.16
N ASP A 6 0.81 1.86 -31.44
CA ASP A 6 2.12 1.43 -31.96
C ASP A 6 3.10 2.62 -32.15
N SER A 7 2.70 3.85 -31.80
CA SER A 7 3.59 5.02 -31.88
C SER A 7 4.27 5.31 -30.55
N ASP A 8 5.37 6.06 -30.54
CA ASP A 8 6.07 6.51 -29.32
C ASP A 8 5.17 7.25 -28.31
N TYR A 9 3.98 7.72 -28.74
CA TYR A 9 2.94 8.30 -27.88
C TYR A 9 2.07 7.28 -27.15
N ALA A 10 2.22 5.97 -27.42
CA ALA A 10 1.46 4.91 -26.77
C ALA A 10 1.69 4.85 -25.26
N GLY A 11 2.91 5.17 -24.80
CA GLY A 11 3.22 5.25 -23.37
C GLY A 11 2.40 6.34 -22.68
N SER A 12 2.40 7.56 -23.23
CA SER A 12 1.62 8.69 -22.69
C SER A 12 0.11 8.48 -22.86
N LEU A 13 -0.35 7.87 -23.96
CA LEU A 13 -1.75 7.53 -24.17
C LEU A 13 -2.22 6.41 -23.23
N MET A 14 -1.36 5.43 -22.90
CA MET A 14 -1.66 4.41 -21.89
C MET A 14 -1.63 4.99 -20.48
N GLU A 15 -0.80 5.98 -20.20
CA GLU A 15 -0.79 6.69 -18.91
C GLU A 15 -2.08 7.52 -18.74
N ILE A 16 -2.52 8.22 -19.79
CA ILE A 16 -3.73 9.06 -19.77
C ILE A 16 -5.02 8.22 -19.87
N ALA A 17 -5.09 7.26 -20.79
CA ALA A 17 -6.29 6.43 -20.98
C ALA A 17 -6.36 5.25 -20.01
N GLY A 18 -5.21 4.80 -19.50
CA GLY A 18 -5.08 3.72 -18.51
C GLY A 18 -5.23 4.20 -17.08
N ASN A 19 -5.29 5.51 -16.82
CA ASN A 19 -5.78 6.03 -15.54
C ASN A 19 -7.32 5.90 -15.44
N ILE A 20 -7.78 4.65 -15.51
CA ILE A 20 -9.16 4.25 -15.23
C ILE A 20 -9.53 4.65 -13.80
N ALA A 21 -8.53 4.84 -12.93
CA ALA A 21 -8.76 5.22 -11.57
C ALA A 21 -9.38 6.62 -11.43
N ASP A 22 -8.88 7.59 -12.20
CA ASP A 22 -9.44 8.95 -12.27
C ASP A 22 -10.85 8.93 -12.87
N LYS A 23 -11.09 8.15 -13.93
CA LYS A 23 -12.42 8.03 -14.55
C LYS A 23 -13.44 7.40 -13.60
N LEU A 24 -13.01 6.42 -12.81
CA LEU A 24 -13.87 5.79 -11.82
C LEU A 24 -14.18 6.74 -10.67
N GLU A 25 -13.19 7.52 -10.21
CA GLU A 25 -13.40 8.57 -9.22
C GLU A 25 -14.42 9.60 -9.71
N GLU A 26 -14.22 10.14 -10.90
CA GLU A 26 -15.14 11.10 -11.51
C GLU A 26 -16.55 10.51 -11.67
N SER A 27 -16.67 9.30 -12.20
CA SER A 27 -17.96 8.63 -12.33
C SER A 27 -18.64 8.40 -10.98
N THR A 28 -17.87 8.08 -9.93
CA THR A 28 -18.41 7.85 -8.58
C THR A 28 -18.87 9.17 -7.96
N LEU A 29 -18.10 10.25 -8.13
CA LEU A 29 -18.48 11.59 -7.67
C LEU A 29 -19.73 12.10 -8.39
N ASN A 30 -19.81 11.92 -9.72
CA ASN A 30 -20.99 12.27 -10.50
C ASN A 30 -22.22 11.48 -10.03
N ALA A 31 -22.07 10.18 -9.76
CA ALA A 31 -23.16 9.35 -9.25
C ALA A 31 -23.57 9.71 -7.80
N MET A 32 -22.64 10.20 -6.99
CA MET A 32 -22.89 10.57 -5.58
C MET A 32 -23.56 11.93 -5.43
N LEU A 33 -23.16 12.91 -6.23
CA LEU A 33 -23.49 14.31 -6.03
C LEU A 33 -24.38 14.89 -7.13
N GLY A 34 -24.44 14.27 -8.31
CA GLY A 34 -25.03 14.90 -9.50
C GLY A 34 -24.31 16.20 -9.90
N ASP A 35 -24.89 16.92 -10.86
CA ASP A 35 -24.25 18.10 -11.45
C ASP A 35 -24.33 19.37 -10.59
N GLN A 36 -25.18 19.38 -9.56
CA GLN A 36 -25.59 20.61 -8.84
C GLN A 36 -24.81 20.87 -7.55
N HIS A 37 -23.81 20.04 -7.22
CA HIS A 37 -23.11 20.06 -5.93
C HIS A 37 -21.58 20.23 -6.09
N GLU A 38 -21.17 21.23 -6.86
CA GLU A 38 -19.77 21.50 -7.18
C GLU A 38 -18.91 21.81 -5.93
N GLY A 39 -19.47 22.51 -4.94
CA GLY A 39 -18.78 22.78 -3.67
C GLY A 39 -18.43 21.50 -2.91
N THR A 40 -19.37 20.56 -2.78
CA THR A 40 -19.14 19.26 -2.13
C THR A 40 -18.13 18.42 -2.92
N ARG A 41 -18.18 18.48 -4.25
CA ARG A 41 -17.20 17.81 -5.13
C ARG A 41 -15.78 18.28 -4.83
N LEU A 42 -15.56 19.59 -4.74
CA LEU A 42 -14.24 20.15 -4.42
C LEU A 42 -13.73 19.71 -3.05
N VAL A 43 -14.61 19.64 -2.05
CA VAL A 43 -14.26 19.17 -0.71
C VAL A 43 -13.87 17.68 -0.72
N LEU A 44 -14.62 16.83 -1.42
CA LEU A 44 -14.30 15.41 -1.53
C LEU A 44 -12.98 15.18 -2.27
N LEU A 45 -12.74 15.88 -3.38
CA LEU A 45 -11.46 15.82 -4.11
C LEU A 45 -10.29 16.26 -3.21
N LYS A 46 -10.46 17.34 -2.45
CA LYS A 46 -9.46 17.79 -1.48
C LYS A 46 -9.20 16.74 -0.40
N LYS A 47 -10.25 16.06 0.09
CA LYS A 47 -10.11 14.98 1.07
C LYS A 47 -9.39 13.77 0.48
N LEU A 48 -9.68 13.36 -0.74
CA LEU A 48 -8.98 12.27 -1.42
C LEU A 48 -7.49 12.60 -1.62
N ASN A 49 -7.17 13.82 -2.03
CA ASN A 49 -5.79 14.28 -2.14
C ASN A 49 -5.07 14.32 -0.80
N GLN A 50 -5.75 14.75 0.27
CA GLN A 50 -5.22 14.67 1.62
C GLN A 50 -4.93 13.22 2.02
N MET A 51 -5.85 12.29 1.78
CA MET A 51 -5.65 10.87 2.08
C MET A 51 -4.48 10.27 1.30
N ARG A 52 -4.35 10.59 0.01
CA ARG A 52 -3.18 10.18 -0.80
C ARG A 52 -1.89 10.68 -0.17
N ALA A 53 -1.84 11.95 0.23
CA ALA A 53 -0.67 12.56 0.86
C ALA A 53 -0.34 11.93 2.22
N GLU A 54 -1.32 11.70 3.08
CA GLU A 54 -1.17 11.02 4.38
C GLU A 54 -0.69 9.57 4.20
N LEU A 55 -1.16 8.90 3.16
CA LEU A 55 -0.66 7.60 2.75
C LEU A 55 0.69 7.68 2.04
N GLY A 56 1.34 8.84 1.93
CA GLY A 56 2.71 8.96 1.44
C GLY A 56 2.86 8.95 -0.08
N TRP A 57 1.82 9.25 -0.86
CA TRP A 57 1.80 9.25 -2.34
C TRP A 57 3.11 9.65 -3.03
N ASN A 58 3.76 10.72 -2.54
CA ASN A 58 4.93 11.33 -3.15
C ASN A 58 6.23 10.51 -3.03
N ALA A 59 6.32 9.59 -2.07
CA ALA A 59 7.55 8.87 -1.75
C ALA A 59 7.61 7.44 -2.33
N LEU A 60 6.61 7.03 -3.12
CA LEU A 60 6.30 5.60 -3.27
C LEU A 60 6.61 5.00 -4.64
N GLN A 61 6.91 3.70 -4.59
CA GLN A 61 7.12 2.83 -5.75
C GLN A 61 5.81 2.62 -6.53
N LYS A 62 5.91 2.25 -7.82
CA LYS A 62 4.73 2.11 -8.73
C LYS A 62 3.60 1.23 -8.15
N LEU A 63 3.94 0.13 -7.47
CA LEU A 63 2.95 -0.77 -6.88
C LEU A 63 2.19 -0.14 -5.70
N GLU A 64 2.88 0.58 -4.83
CA GLU A 64 2.27 1.24 -3.68
C GLU A 64 1.32 2.36 -4.12
N ARG A 65 1.64 3.07 -5.21
CA ARG A 65 0.74 4.07 -5.82
C ARG A 65 -0.60 3.44 -6.22
N ILE A 66 -0.56 2.33 -6.95
CA ILE A 66 -1.79 1.61 -7.37
C ILE A 66 -2.61 1.18 -6.13
N LEU A 67 -1.95 0.72 -5.07
CA LEU A 67 -2.64 0.32 -3.84
C LEU A 67 -3.25 1.51 -3.09
N ILE A 68 -2.60 2.67 -3.09
CA ILE A 68 -3.17 3.89 -2.49
C ILE A 68 -4.35 4.41 -3.28
N GLU A 69 -4.28 4.44 -4.61
CA GLU A 69 -5.44 4.76 -5.45
C GLU A 69 -6.60 3.83 -5.10
N ARG A 70 -6.31 2.54 -4.96
CA ARG A 70 -7.34 1.56 -4.61
C ARG A 70 -7.94 1.80 -3.23
N VAL A 71 -7.14 2.17 -2.24
CA VAL A 71 -7.62 2.54 -0.90
C VAL A 71 -8.54 3.75 -0.98
N CYS A 72 -8.14 4.81 -1.68
CA CYS A 72 -8.93 6.04 -1.82
C CYS A 72 -10.26 5.80 -2.55
N GLN A 73 -10.24 5.01 -3.63
CA GLN A 73 -11.46 4.66 -4.39
C GLN A 73 -12.44 3.83 -3.57
N THR A 74 -11.94 2.81 -2.86
CA THR A 74 -12.80 1.94 -2.06
C THR A 74 -13.38 2.67 -0.86
N TRP A 75 -12.65 3.64 -0.31
CA TRP A 75 -13.15 4.57 0.70
C TRP A 75 -14.26 5.46 0.15
N LEU A 76 -14.05 6.09 -1.01
CA LEU A 76 -15.08 6.94 -1.65
C LEU A 76 -16.35 6.14 -1.95
N TYR A 77 -16.20 4.95 -2.53
CA TYR A 77 -17.32 4.08 -2.86
C TYR A 77 -18.09 3.64 -1.62
N LEU A 78 -17.39 3.31 -0.52
CA LEU A 78 -18.03 2.93 0.74
C LEU A 78 -18.93 4.06 1.27
N HIS A 79 -18.41 5.27 1.37
CA HIS A 79 -19.19 6.42 1.86
C HIS A 79 -20.31 6.84 0.90
N TRP A 80 -20.16 6.62 -0.40
CA TRP A 80 -21.27 6.79 -1.34
C TRP A 80 -22.43 5.84 -1.02
N LEU A 81 -22.15 4.58 -0.68
CA LEU A 81 -23.19 3.62 -0.29
C LEU A 81 -23.89 4.02 1.01
N GLU A 82 -23.13 4.49 2.01
CA GLU A 82 -23.69 4.96 3.28
C GLU A 82 -24.62 6.14 3.05
N LEU A 83 -24.19 7.12 2.24
CA LEU A 83 -25.01 8.27 1.93
C LEU A 83 -26.29 7.86 1.19
N ALA A 84 -26.18 6.95 0.21
CA ALA A 84 -27.33 6.45 -0.54
C ALA A 84 -28.38 5.77 0.37
N ASP A 85 -27.95 5.06 1.42
CA ASP A 85 -28.86 4.42 2.39
C ASP A 85 -29.60 5.43 3.27
N THR A 86 -28.95 6.55 3.64
CA THR A 86 -29.59 7.59 4.47
C THR A 86 -30.75 8.32 3.77
N HIS A 87 -30.74 8.37 2.43
CA HIS A 87 -31.72 9.14 1.65
C HIS A 87 -33.01 8.36 1.31
N SER A 88 -33.08 7.08 1.64
CA SER A 88 -34.15 6.19 1.18
C SER A 88 -35.08 5.77 2.32
N LYS A 89 -36.23 6.43 2.44
CA LYS A 89 -37.34 5.99 3.31
C LYS A 89 -38.33 5.15 2.50
N ASN A 90 -38.90 4.11 3.11
CA ASN A 90 -39.91 3.20 2.52
C ASN A 90 -39.43 2.37 1.31
N ARG A 91 -38.33 1.63 1.44
CA ARG A 91 -37.90 0.66 0.43
C ARG A 91 -38.47 -0.73 0.68
N PRO A 92 -38.80 -1.48 -0.38
CA PRO A 92 -39.03 -2.93 -0.30
C PRO A 92 -37.92 -3.65 0.48
N THR A 93 -38.30 -4.58 1.34
CA THR A 93 -37.36 -5.34 2.20
C THR A 93 -36.23 -6.01 1.40
N GLU A 94 -36.52 -6.51 0.20
CA GLU A 94 -35.52 -7.15 -0.67
C GLU A 94 -34.46 -6.17 -1.19
N LEU A 95 -34.83 -4.90 -1.44
CA LEU A 95 -33.86 -3.87 -1.81
C LEU A 95 -32.95 -3.50 -0.63
N VAL A 96 -33.51 -3.43 0.58
CA VAL A 96 -32.72 -3.17 1.80
C VAL A 96 -31.69 -4.27 2.04
N LYS A 97 -32.09 -5.55 1.91
CA LYS A 97 -31.14 -6.69 2.03
C LYS A 97 -30.04 -6.63 0.98
N HIS A 98 -30.40 -6.42 -0.28
CA HIS A 98 -29.43 -6.33 -1.38
C HIS A 98 -28.42 -5.20 -1.17
N GLU A 99 -28.87 -4.04 -0.67
CA GLU A 99 -27.99 -2.92 -0.38
C GLU A 99 -27.07 -3.16 0.82
N ALA A 100 -27.58 -3.79 1.89
CA ALA A 100 -26.74 -4.21 3.02
C ALA A 100 -25.63 -5.17 2.59
N GLU A 101 -25.93 -6.15 1.74
CA GLU A 101 -24.92 -7.07 1.16
C GLU A 101 -23.91 -6.34 0.26
N ARG A 102 -24.38 -5.34 -0.50
CA ARG A 102 -23.51 -4.51 -1.34
C ARG A 102 -22.58 -3.65 -0.48
N PHE A 103 -23.07 -3.09 0.62
CA PHE A 103 -22.29 -2.35 1.60
C PHE A 103 -21.21 -3.23 2.24
N GLU A 104 -21.58 -4.40 2.76
CA GLU A 104 -20.65 -5.33 3.39
C GLU A 104 -19.55 -5.80 2.41
N ARG A 105 -19.89 -6.00 1.12
CA ARG A 105 -18.91 -6.27 0.06
C ARG A 105 -17.96 -5.09 -0.17
N ALA A 106 -18.45 -3.86 -0.12
CA ALA A 106 -17.64 -2.65 -0.25
C ALA A 106 -16.65 -2.50 0.91
N GLU A 107 -17.13 -2.68 2.15
CA GLU A 107 -16.34 -2.60 3.37
C GLU A 107 -15.20 -3.64 3.34
N ARG A 108 -15.52 -4.90 3.04
CA ARG A 108 -14.49 -5.95 2.88
C ARG A 108 -13.46 -5.60 1.80
N ARG A 109 -13.89 -5.01 0.69
CA ARG A 109 -12.98 -4.59 -0.38
C ARG A 109 -12.06 -3.46 0.08
N HIS A 110 -12.57 -2.51 0.86
CA HIS A 110 -11.77 -1.44 1.45
C HIS A 110 -10.72 -1.99 2.42
N LEU A 111 -11.13 -2.83 3.38
CA LEU A 111 -10.21 -3.46 4.34
C LEU A 111 -9.14 -4.32 3.66
N ARG A 112 -9.50 -5.04 2.59
CA ARG A 112 -8.53 -5.81 1.79
C ARG A 112 -7.49 -4.91 1.12
N ALA A 113 -7.90 -3.76 0.57
CA ALA A 113 -6.98 -2.80 -0.04
C ALA A 113 -5.99 -2.24 0.99
N VAL A 114 -6.50 -1.84 2.17
CA VAL A 114 -5.67 -1.35 3.29
C VAL A 114 -4.67 -2.43 3.75
N LYS A 115 -5.15 -3.67 3.92
CA LYS A 115 -4.30 -4.80 4.32
C LYS A 115 -3.20 -5.09 3.28
N MET A 116 -3.53 -5.00 1.99
CA MET A 116 -2.57 -5.23 0.91
C MET A 116 -1.48 -4.15 0.92
N LEU A 117 -1.85 -2.88 1.07
CA LEU A 117 -0.89 -1.77 1.20
C LEU A 117 0.04 -1.97 2.40
N ALA A 118 -0.51 -2.34 3.56
CA ALA A 118 0.30 -2.64 4.74
C ALA A 118 1.25 -3.85 4.52
N THR A 119 0.79 -4.87 3.80
CA THR A 119 1.59 -6.06 3.49
C THR A 119 2.76 -5.72 2.57
N VAL A 120 2.52 -4.95 1.49
CA VAL A 120 3.58 -4.50 0.59
C VAL A 120 4.61 -3.64 1.32
N ARG A 121 4.16 -2.72 2.17
CA ARG A 121 5.07 -1.90 3.00
C ARG A 121 5.93 -2.74 3.93
N LYS A 122 5.32 -3.75 4.56
CA LYS A 122 6.06 -4.69 5.42
C LYS A 122 7.12 -5.45 4.64
N MET A 123 6.83 -5.86 3.40
CA MET A 123 7.78 -6.55 2.52
C MET A 123 8.89 -5.63 1.99
N ALA A 124 8.62 -4.33 1.85
CA ALA A 124 9.58 -3.34 1.38
C ALA A 124 10.60 -2.90 2.47
N LEU A 125 10.40 -3.28 3.73
CA LEU A 125 11.36 -3.01 4.78
C LEU A 125 12.59 -3.92 4.61
N PRO A 126 13.83 -3.38 4.66
CA PRO A 126 15.02 -4.21 4.64
C PRO A 126 15.00 -5.14 5.86
N LEU A 127 15.09 -6.46 5.60
CA LEU A 127 15.24 -7.47 6.64
C LEU A 127 16.55 -7.19 7.39
N ARG A 128 16.46 -6.63 8.61
CA ARG A 128 17.61 -6.57 9.52
C ARG A 128 17.89 -7.99 9.99
N ILE A 129 18.81 -8.68 9.32
CA ILE A 129 19.35 -9.95 9.79
C ILE A 129 20.44 -9.60 10.80
N GLU A 130 20.14 -9.73 12.09
CA GLU A 130 21.16 -9.72 13.14
C GLU A 130 21.91 -11.06 13.08
N LEU A 131 23.02 -11.09 12.34
CA LEU A 131 23.94 -12.22 12.37
C LEU A 131 24.60 -12.25 13.74
N LYS A 132 24.18 -13.18 14.61
CA LYS A 132 24.99 -13.57 15.77
C LYS A 132 26.24 -14.26 15.24
N ALA A 133 27.34 -13.53 15.19
CA ALA A 133 28.66 -14.11 14.97
C ALA A 133 29.03 -14.93 16.20
N GLU A 134 28.70 -16.22 16.20
CA GLU A 134 29.35 -17.19 17.07
C GLU A 134 30.81 -17.27 16.60
N LEU A 135 31.70 -16.59 17.32
CA LEU A 135 33.14 -16.80 17.24
C LEU A 135 33.40 -18.28 17.53
N THR A 136 33.63 -19.04 16.47
CA THR A 136 34.22 -20.37 16.57
C THR A 136 35.58 -20.22 17.23
N GLU A 137 35.69 -20.59 18.49
CA GLU A 137 36.95 -20.96 19.12
C GLU A 137 37.53 -22.17 18.35
N SER A 138 38.27 -21.90 17.28
CA SER A 138 39.04 -22.95 16.61
C SER A 138 40.28 -23.24 17.44
N LYS A 139 40.32 -24.45 18.01
CA LYS A 139 41.50 -25.13 18.52
C LYS A 139 42.76 -24.82 17.69
N SER A 140 43.80 -24.33 18.35
CA SER A 140 45.17 -24.33 17.80
C SER A 140 45.84 -25.67 18.10
N PRO A 141 46.37 -26.42 17.10
CA PRO A 141 47.08 -27.66 17.35
C PRO A 141 48.60 -27.41 17.51
N ALA A 142 49.17 -28.05 18.53
CA ALA A 142 50.54 -28.57 18.68
C ALA A 142 51.74 -27.74 18.15
N ASN A 143 52.68 -27.43 19.05
CA ASN A 143 54.10 -27.53 18.71
C ASN A 143 54.94 -28.01 19.89
N GLY A 144 55.74 -29.05 19.65
CA GLY A 144 56.46 -29.81 20.66
C GLY A 144 57.86 -29.28 21.00
N LEU A 145 58.28 -29.64 22.22
CA LEU A 145 59.63 -30.04 22.66
C LEU A 145 60.86 -29.42 21.97
N ARG A 146 61.58 -28.58 22.72
CA ARG A 146 63.05 -28.40 22.81
C ARG A 146 63.23 -27.37 23.94
N GLY A 147 63.88 -27.61 25.07
CA GLY A 147 65.10 -28.36 25.35
C GLY A 147 65.86 -27.55 26.40
N ARG A 148 66.01 -28.11 27.61
CA ARG A 148 67.20 -28.08 28.48
C ARG A 148 68.09 -26.82 28.40
N PHE A 149 68.13 -26.00 29.45
CA PHE A 149 69.37 -25.48 30.07
C PHE A 149 69.09 -24.87 31.45
N ASP A 150 69.58 -25.54 32.50
CA ASP A 150 69.81 -24.99 33.84
C ASP A 150 70.93 -23.93 33.80
N LEU A 151 70.88 -22.95 34.71
CA LEU A 151 72.00 -22.21 35.35
C LEU A 151 71.33 -21.19 36.31
N VAL A 152 71.19 -21.47 37.61
CA VAL A 152 72.17 -21.32 38.70
C VAL A 152 72.63 -19.87 38.94
N SER A 153 72.19 -19.36 40.09
CA SER A 153 72.84 -18.37 41.00
C SER A 153 73.05 -16.92 40.55
N SER A 154 72.48 -15.96 41.31
CA SER A 154 73.18 -15.36 42.47
C SER A 154 72.37 -14.23 43.12
N ASN A 155 72.43 -14.23 44.46
CA ASN A 155 72.13 -13.11 45.37
C ASN A 155 72.82 -11.81 44.94
N ASN A 156 72.14 -10.67 45.11
CA ASN A 156 72.38 -9.71 46.20
C ASN A 156 71.31 -8.59 46.17
#